data_AF-A0A930ZFM2-F1
#
_entry.id   AF-A0A930ZFM2-F1
#
_cell.length_a   1.000
_cell.length_b   1.000
_cell.length_c   1.000
_cell.angle_alpha   90.00
_cell.angle_beta   90.00
_cell.angle_gamma   90.00
#
_symmetry.space_group_name_H-M   'P 1'
#
loop_
_entity.id
_entity.type
_entity.pdbx_description
1 polymer ?
#
loop_
_entity_poly.entity_id
_entity_poly.type
_entity_poly.pdbx_seq_one_letter_code
_entity_poly.pdbx_strand_id
1 'polypeptide(L)'
;MSIKHALGRWPEVASFMDEAEYHSDLEQLQVKELWIGSSHARLAGQFAQSHKDPFDRLLVAQAVLEGMPILSKDRGLDIFPVVRVW
;
A
#
# COMPACT_ATOMS: atom_id res chain seq x y z
N MET A 1 1.25 -5.83 6.83
CA MET A 1 1.00 -6.14 8.26
C MET A 1 1.38 -7.58 8.62
N SER A 2 1.02 -8.59 7.81
CA SER A 2 1.21 -10.02 8.11
C SER A 2 2.65 -10.44 8.46
N ILE A 3 3.67 -9.93 7.75
CA ILE A 3 5.08 -10.20 8.08
C ILE A 3 5.44 -9.68 9.48
N LYS A 4 4.92 -8.51 9.87
CA LYS A 4 5.19 -7.94 11.20
C LYS A 4 4.49 -8.75 12.29
N HIS A 5 3.25 -9.17 12.05
CA HIS A 5 2.50 -10.08 12.93
C HIS A 5 3.25 -11.40 13.13
N ALA A 6 3.71 -12.05 12.06
CA ALA A 6 4.49 -13.28 12.13
C ALA A 6 5.81 -13.12 12.91
N LEU A 7 6.37 -11.91 12.99
CA LEU A 7 7.55 -11.58 13.80
C LEU A 7 7.20 -11.19 15.25
N GLY A 8 5.96 -11.41 15.69
CA GLY A 8 5.47 -11.07 17.04
C GLY A 8 5.23 -9.59 17.27
N ARG A 9 5.14 -8.77 16.21
CA ARG A 9 4.84 -7.34 16.30
C ARG A 9 3.43 -7.07 15.79
N TRP A 10 2.72 -6.13 16.42
CA TRP A 10 1.33 -5.80 16.08
C TRP A 10 0.35 -6.95 16.32
N PRO A 11 0.18 -7.42 17.57
CA PRO A 11 -0.84 -8.42 17.90
C PRO A 11 -2.27 -7.94 17.57
N GLU A 12 -2.48 -6.63 17.46
CA GLU A 12 -3.79 -6.02 17.19
C GLU A 12 -4.31 -6.32 15.77
N VAL A 13 -3.47 -6.81 14.85
CA VAL A 13 -3.88 -7.19 13.49
C VAL A 13 -4.13 -8.69 13.31
N ALA A 14 -4.26 -9.44 14.41
CA ALA A 14 -4.46 -10.88 14.34
C ALA A 14 -5.74 -11.27 13.57
N SER A 15 -6.83 -10.52 13.72
CA SER A 15 -8.11 -10.77 13.02
C SER A 15 -7.97 -10.69 11.49
N PHE A 16 -7.15 -9.76 10.99
CA PHE A 16 -6.84 -9.66 9.55
C PHE A 16 -6.12 -10.90 8.97
N MET A 17 -5.59 -11.79 9.82
CA MET A 17 -4.95 -13.03 9.38
C MET A 17 -5.92 -14.20 9.29
N ASP A 18 -7.13 -14.06 9.85
CA ASP A 18 -8.21 -15.04 9.73
C ASP A 18 -9.09 -14.68 8.53
N GLU A 19 -9.19 -15.61 7.56
CA GLU A 19 -9.99 -15.44 6.35
C GLU A 19 -11.48 -15.21 6.69
N ALA A 20 -11.98 -15.80 7.79
CA ALA A 20 -13.37 -15.65 8.21
C ALA A 20 -13.67 -14.25 8.77
N GLU A 21 -12.68 -13.58 9.35
CA GLU A 21 -12.82 -12.25 9.97
C GLU A 21 -12.41 -11.11 9.03
N TYR A 22 -11.52 -11.39 8.07
CA TYR A 22 -10.95 -10.40 7.15
C TYR A 22 -12.00 -9.53 6.47
N HIS A 23 -13.05 -10.14 5.90
CA HIS A 23 -14.06 -9.37 5.18
C HIS A 23 -14.87 -8.45 6.11
N SER A 24 -15.26 -8.96 7.28
CA SER A 24 -15.97 -8.14 8.27
C SER A 24 -15.13 -6.99 8.80
N ASP A 25 -13.82 -7.17 8.94
CA ASP A 25 -12.91 -6.10 9.37
C ASP A 25 -12.81 -4.98 8.34
N LEU A 26 -12.72 -5.33 7.04
CA LEU A 26 -12.72 -4.33 5.97
C LEU A 26 -14.02 -3.50 5.96
N GLU A 27 -15.17 -4.16 6.15
CA GLU A 27 -16.47 -3.49 6.23
C GLU A 27 -16.54 -2.55 7.44
N GLN A 28 -16.10 -2.99 8.62
CA GLN A 28 -16.08 -2.18 9.84
C GLN A 28 -15.18 -0.95 9.71
N LEU A 29 -14.03 -1.11 9.05
CA LEU A 29 -13.11 -0.01 8.77
C LEU A 29 -13.56 0.90 7.62
N GLN A 30 -14.62 0.51 6.90
CA GLN A 30 -15.11 1.21 5.69
C GLN A 30 -14.01 1.40 4.63
N VAL A 31 -13.13 0.41 4.50
CA VAL A 31 -12.05 0.41 3.52
C VAL A 31 -12.37 -0.55 2.38
N LYS A 32 -11.76 -0.30 1.23
CA LYS A 32 -11.88 -1.15 0.06
C LYS A 32 -10.50 -1.64 -0.36
N GLU A 33 -10.38 -2.93 -0.61
CA GLU A 33 -9.18 -3.51 -1.19
C GLU A 33 -9.01 -3.09 -2.65
N LEU A 34 -7.78 -2.74 -3.04
CA LEU A 34 -7.43 -2.37 -4.40
C LEU A 34 -6.49 -3.41 -5.01
N TRP A 35 -6.92 -3.98 -6.13
CA TRP A 35 -6.14 -4.95 -6.88
C TRP A 35 -4.90 -4.32 -7.51
N ILE A 36 -3.77 -5.01 -7.42
CA ILE A 36 -2.55 -4.66 -8.13
C ILE A 36 -2.55 -5.37 -9.48
N GLY A 37 -2.41 -4.61 -10.57
CA GLY A 37 -2.40 -5.11 -11.94
C GLY A 37 -1.09 -4.85 -12.67
N SER A 38 -0.97 -5.39 -13.88
CA SER A 38 0.21 -5.22 -14.73
C SER A 38 0.48 -3.75 -15.11
N SER A 39 -0.55 -2.91 -15.18
CA SER A 39 -0.43 -1.46 -15.38
C SER A 39 0.36 -0.80 -14.25
N HIS A 40 0.03 -1.12 -12.99
CA HIS A 40 0.75 -0.63 -11.80
C HIS A 40 2.22 -1.05 -11.85
N ALA A 41 2.49 -2.33 -12.16
CA ALA A 41 3.87 -2.84 -12.26
C ALA A 41 4.67 -2.18 -13.39
N ARG A 42 4.07 -1.94 -14.56
CA ARG A 42 4.73 -1.26 -15.68
C ARG A 42 5.10 0.17 -15.34
N LEU A 43 4.17 0.94 -14.77
CA LEU A 43 4.44 2.33 -14.38
C LEU A 43 5.49 2.39 -13.27
N ALA A 44 5.42 1.49 -12.28
CA ALA A 44 6.40 1.40 -11.21
C ALA A 44 7.84 1.26 -11.74
N GLY A 45 8.03 0.47 -12.80
CA GLY A 45 9.33 0.32 -13.47
C GLY A 45 9.82 1.56 -14.22
N GLN A 46 8.90 2.40 -14.69
CA GLN A 46 9.19 3.57 -15.55
C GLN A 46 9.53 4.84 -14.78
N PHE A 47 9.30 4.90 -13.46
CA PHE A 47 9.68 6.06 -12.67
C PHE A 47 11.19 6.31 -12.75
N ALA A 48 11.59 7.51 -13.20
CA ALA A 48 12.98 7.92 -13.29
C ALA A 48 13.60 8.24 -11.91
N GLN A 49 12.77 8.45 -10.90
CA GLN A 49 13.19 8.75 -9.53
C GLN A 49 13.93 7.57 -8.91
N SER A 50 15.06 7.86 -8.29
CA SER A 50 15.88 6.86 -7.59
C SER A 50 15.29 6.55 -6.21
N HIS A 51 14.34 5.62 -6.15
CA HIS A 51 13.84 4.99 -4.92
C HIS A 51 14.19 3.51 -4.91
N LYS A 52 14.79 3.02 -3.81
CA LYS A 52 15.31 1.64 -3.76
C LYS A 52 14.22 0.59 -3.53
N ASP A 53 13.13 0.96 -2.88
CA ASP A 53 12.07 0.01 -2.56
C ASP A 53 11.11 -0.18 -3.76
N PRO A 54 11.07 -1.38 -4.38
CA PRO A 54 10.18 -1.66 -5.49
C PRO A 54 8.71 -1.73 -5.08
N PHE A 55 8.40 -2.02 -3.82
CA PHE A 55 7.02 -2.04 -3.31
C PHE A 55 6.47 -0.62 -3.18
N ASP A 56 7.27 0.32 -2.68
CA ASP A 56 6.86 1.74 -2.64
C ASP A 56 6.61 2.31 -4.03
N ARG A 57 7.46 1.94 -5.01
CA ARG A 57 7.23 2.32 -6.42
C ARG A 57 5.91 1.76 -6.94
N LEU A 58 5.53 0.56 -6.52
CA LEU A 58 4.28 -0.09 -6.91
C LEU A 58 3.06 0.61 -6.28
N LEU A 59 3.12 0.95 -4.99
CA LEU A 59 2.07 1.69 -4.29
C LEU A 59 1.86 3.08 -4.88
N VAL A 60 2.95 3.81 -5.16
CA VAL A 60 2.90 5.09 -5.85
C VAL A 60 2.29 4.94 -7.24
N ALA A 61 2.68 3.92 -8.02
CA ALA A 61 2.10 3.69 -9.34
C ALA A 61 0.59 3.42 -9.28
N GLN A 62 0.11 2.66 -8.28
CA GLN A 62 -1.31 2.44 -8.07
C GLN A 62 -2.02 3.75 -7.72
N ALA A 63 -1.51 4.53 -6.77
CA ALA A 63 -2.06 5.83 -6.40
C ALA A 63 -2.15 6.79 -7.60
N VAL A 64 -1.11 6.83 -8.44
CA VAL A 64 -1.08 7.66 -9.66
C VAL A 64 -2.12 7.21 -10.68
N LEU A 65 -2.22 5.91 -10.98
CA LEU A 65 -3.17 5.42 -12.00
C LEU A 65 -4.63 5.45 -11.52
N GLU A 66 -4.87 5.25 -10.23
CA GLU A 66 -6.21 5.31 -9.64
C GLU A 66 -6.64 6.74 -9.25
N GLY A 67 -5.75 7.74 -9.41
CA GLY A 67 -6.03 9.15 -9.14
C GLY A 67 -6.25 9.46 -7.65
N MET A 68 -5.54 8.76 -6.77
CA MET A 68 -5.70 8.86 -5.31
C MET A 68 -4.44 9.40 -4.63
N PRO A 69 -4.56 10.14 -3.51
CA PRO A 69 -3.41 10.45 -2.68
C PRO A 69 -2.90 9.19 -1.97
N ILE A 70 -1.62 9.18 -1.60
CA ILE A 70 -1.01 8.12 -0.81
C ILE A 70 -0.85 8.57 0.66
N LEU A 71 -1.38 7.78 1.58
CA LEU A 71 -1.21 8.01 3.02
C LEU A 71 0.09 7.35 3.49
N SER A 72 1.12 8.12 3.82
CA SER A 72 2.41 7.57 4.25
C SER A 72 3.23 8.61 5.00
N LYS A 73 3.87 8.17 6.10
CA LYS A 73 4.87 8.97 6.84
C LYS A 73 6.19 9.10 6.10
N ASP A 74 6.42 8.31 5.05
CA ASP A 74 7.69 8.32 4.33
C ASP A 74 7.75 9.50 3.35
N ARG A 75 8.52 10.52 3.73
CA ARG A 75 8.80 11.69 2.89
C ARG A 75 9.61 11.35 1.63
N GLY A 76 10.23 10.18 1.58
CA GLY A 76 10.91 9.67 0.38
C GLY A 76 9.98 9.55 -0.82
N LEU A 77 8.67 9.42 -0.60
CA LEU A 77 7.70 9.33 -1.70
C LEU A 77 7.40 10.68 -2.37
N ASP A 78 7.77 11.81 -1.77
CA ASP A 78 7.53 13.16 -2.31
C ASP A 78 8.30 13.42 -3.62
N ILE A 79 9.27 12.56 -3.96
CA ILE A 79 10.00 12.63 -5.22
C ILE A 79 9.14 12.19 -6.42
N PHE A 80 8.10 11.40 -6.19
CA PHE A 80 7.22 10.86 -7.21
C PHE A 80 6.07 11.83 -7.54
N PRO A 81 5.42 11.68 -8.72
CA PRO A 81 4.28 12.52 -9.10
C PRO A 81 2.98 12.07 -8.40
N VAL A 82 2.99 11.97 -7.07
CA VAL A 82 1.82 11.59 -6.25
C VAL A 82 1.64 12.59 -5.10
N VAL A 83 0.40 12.82 -4.69
CA VAL A 83 0.12 13.60 -3.48
C VAL A 83 0.25 12.69 -2.26
N ARG A 84 1.25 12.96 -1.41
CA ARG A 84 1.40 12.28 -0.12
C ARG A 84 0.68 13.04 0.99
N VAL A 85 0.00 12.31 1.86
CA VAL A 85 -0.65 12.83 3.07
C VAL A 85 -0.03 12.13 4.29
N TRP A 86 0.12 12.88 5.40
CA TRP A 86 0.62 12.49 6.74
C TRP A 86 2.13 12.61 7.00
#